data_AF-A0A537XIU3-F1
#
_entry.id   AF-A0A537XIU3-F1
#
_cell.length_a   1.000
_cell.length_b   1.000
_cell.length_c   1.000
_cell.angle_alpha   90.00
_cell.angle_beta   90.00
_cell.angle_gamma   90.00
#
_symmetry.space_group_name_H-M   'P 1'
#
loop_
_entity.id
_entity.type
_entity.pdbx_description
1 polymer ?
#
loop_
_entity_poly.entity_id
_entity_poly.type
_entity_poly.pdbx_seq_one_letter_code
_entity_poly.pdbx_strand_id
1 'polypeptide(L)'
;MPPAPSHHDAHALRPIDAVVGMILVAAAALAAWLVTGGGGSSGPPASSTPPAAISAGAPIVSAPPPAQQVIDLRRFQQRRPLHVPARWVAGFYPLYGVAARTFGVNWLLLASIHDQETSFSTDRTTYAGLNFAHCCGGSMQFNVINKPVSTWSRVADSFRYGSRPPSYPHATIQHPSIYDDFDAMMAAARLLAADGARQGLDARAWSAAYDYYGHDATGITYADQVVARAISWSQRGLCVNCPLDERIVAAVHAAYAPAVLGRR
;
A
#
# COMPACT_ATOMS: atom_id res chain seq x y z
N MET A 1 -39.28 24.46 -50.69
CA MET A 1 -38.61 23.39 -51.46
C MET A 1 -37.25 23.13 -50.82
N PRO A 2 -37.07 22.02 -50.09
CA PRO A 2 -35.76 21.62 -49.60
C PRO A 2 -34.97 20.92 -50.73
N PRO A 3 -33.67 21.21 -50.91
CA PRO A 3 -32.82 20.41 -51.79
C PRO A 3 -32.46 19.06 -51.15
N ALA A 4 -32.39 18.06 -52.02
CA ALA A 4 -32.06 16.66 -51.77
C ALA A 4 -30.56 16.46 -51.42
N PRO A 5 -30.18 15.29 -50.87
CA PRO A 5 -28.90 15.10 -50.18
C PRO A 5 -27.74 14.79 -51.15
N SER A 6 -26.56 15.30 -50.81
CA SER A 6 -25.28 14.97 -51.46
C SER A 6 -24.56 13.85 -50.70
N HIS A 7 -24.43 12.68 -51.35
CA HIS A 7 -23.43 11.67 -51.05
C HIS A 7 -22.06 12.10 -51.58
N HIS A 8 -21.00 11.84 -50.82
CA HIS A 8 -19.54 11.79 -51.11
C HIS A 8 -18.86 12.10 -49.75
N ASP A 9 -17.99 11.32 -49.11
CA ASP A 9 -17.07 10.29 -49.56
C ASP A 9 -16.73 9.29 -48.44
N ALA A 10 -16.30 8.10 -48.86
CA ALA A 10 -15.70 7.07 -48.04
C ALA A 10 -14.24 7.41 -47.73
N HIS A 11 -13.84 7.38 -46.44
CA HIS A 11 -12.44 7.18 -46.07
C HIS A 11 -12.28 6.39 -44.76
N ALA A 12 -11.72 5.19 -44.94
CA ALA A 12 -10.69 4.56 -44.12
C ALA A 12 -10.97 4.28 -42.62
N LEU A 13 -11.32 3.02 -42.36
CA LEU A 13 -10.96 2.33 -41.12
C LEU A 13 -9.45 2.04 -41.07
N ARG A 14 -8.88 2.18 -39.86
CA ARG A 14 -7.65 1.59 -39.24
C ARG A 14 -6.62 2.64 -38.77
N PRO A 15 -5.77 2.38 -37.74
CA PRO A 15 -5.76 1.30 -36.72
C PRO A 15 -5.49 1.79 -35.27
N ILE A 16 -6.19 1.23 -34.27
CA ILE A 16 -5.85 1.40 -32.82
C ILE A 16 -5.04 0.19 -32.29
N ASP A 17 -4.57 -0.70 -33.16
CA ASP A 17 -3.85 -1.93 -32.76
C ASP A 17 -2.33 -1.76 -32.55
N ALA A 18 -1.79 -0.53 -32.51
CA ALA A 18 -0.34 -0.31 -32.47
C ALA A 18 0.26 0.02 -31.10
N VAL A 19 -0.52 0.14 -30.02
CA VAL A 19 0.02 0.51 -28.69
C VAL A 19 0.15 -0.69 -27.73
N VAL A 20 -0.54 -1.81 -28.00
CA VAL A 20 -0.43 -3.02 -27.16
C VAL A 20 0.79 -3.90 -27.54
N GLY A 21 1.34 -3.73 -28.75
CA GLY A 21 2.51 -4.50 -29.23
C GLY A 21 3.89 -3.99 -28.76
N MET A 22 3.98 -2.79 -28.17
CA MET A 22 5.28 -2.16 -27.87
C MET A 22 5.76 -2.37 -26.41
N ILE A 23 4.99 -3.10 -25.59
CA ILE A 23 5.38 -3.48 -24.21
C ILE A 23 6.08 -4.85 -24.17
N LEU A 24 5.97 -5.67 -25.22
CA LEU A 24 6.54 -7.03 -25.25
C LEU A 24 7.91 -7.16 -25.92
N VAL A 25 8.47 -6.10 -26.54
CA VAL A 25 9.81 -6.15 -27.17
C VAL A 25 10.91 -5.50 -26.30
N ALA A 26 10.56 -4.62 -25.35
CA ALA A 26 11.53 -4.01 -24.44
C ALA A 26 12.08 -4.99 -23.36
N ALA A 27 11.38 -6.10 -23.11
CA ALA A 27 11.80 -7.11 -22.13
C ALA A 27 12.89 -8.07 -22.66
N ALA A 28 13.10 -8.16 -23.98
CA ALA A 28 14.10 -9.06 -24.56
C ALA A 28 15.46 -8.39 -24.87
N ALA A 29 15.51 -7.05 -24.97
CA ALA A 29 16.74 -6.33 -25.30
C ALA A 29 17.61 -5.97 -24.07
N LEU A 30 17.09 -6.05 -22.84
CA LEU A 30 17.87 -5.79 -21.62
C LEU A 30 18.70 -7.00 -21.15
N ALA A 31 18.47 -8.19 -21.71
CA ALA A 31 19.16 -9.43 -21.33
C ALA A 31 20.53 -9.62 -22.01
N ALA A 32 20.92 -8.77 -22.97
CA ALA A 32 22.14 -8.93 -23.75
C ALA A 32 23.28 -7.96 -23.41
N TRP A 33 23.11 -7.04 -22.46
CA TRP A 33 24.12 -6.02 -22.11
C TRP A 33 24.87 -6.27 -20.79
N LEU A 34 24.71 -7.44 -20.17
CA LEU A 34 25.33 -7.78 -18.87
C LEU A 34 26.57 -8.70 -18.96
N VAL A 35 27.14 -8.94 -20.16
CA VAL A 35 28.26 -9.89 -20.32
C VAL A 35 29.63 -9.23 -20.53
N THR A 36 29.76 -7.90 -20.64
CA THR A 36 31.09 -7.29 -20.87
C THR A 36 31.28 -5.94 -20.18
N GLY A 37 32.29 -5.86 -19.32
CA GLY A 37 32.85 -4.64 -18.71
C GLY A 37 32.39 -4.44 -17.26
N GLY A 38 33.24 -4.26 -16.26
CA GLY A 38 34.66 -3.96 -16.21
C GLY A 38 34.91 -3.42 -14.79
N GLY A 39 36.00 -3.86 -14.15
CA GLY A 39 36.24 -3.68 -12.72
C GLY A 39 36.37 -2.23 -12.25
N GLY A 40 35.97 -2.02 -11.00
CA GLY A 40 36.19 -0.79 -10.23
C GLY A 40 35.97 -1.08 -8.74
N SER A 41 37.04 -1.47 -8.04
CA SER A 41 37.06 -1.65 -6.59
C SER A 41 36.70 -0.35 -5.86
N SER A 42 35.64 -0.39 -5.06
CA SER A 42 35.34 0.61 -4.03
C SER A 42 34.99 -0.15 -2.75
N GLY A 43 35.66 0.19 -1.65
CA GLY A 43 35.72 -0.58 -0.41
C GLY A 43 34.36 -0.88 0.27
N PRO A 44 34.33 -1.85 1.19
CA PRO A 44 33.10 -2.33 1.79
C PRO A 44 32.43 -1.25 2.64
N PRO A 45 31.17 -0.86 2.37
CA PRO A 45 30.38 -0.14 3.36
C PRO A 45 30.08 -1.08 4.54
N ALA A 46 30.06 -0.50 5.75
CA ALA A 46 29.81 -1.19 7.00
C ALA A 46 28.56 -2.09 6.92
N SER A 47 28.73 -3.35 7.32
CA SER A 47 27.69 -4.35 7.43
C SER A 47 26.62 -3.92 8.44
N SER A 48 25.57 -3.25 7.98
CA SER A 48 24.32 -3.19 8.72
C SER A 48 23.65 -4.55 8.59
N THR A 49 23.73 -5.36 9.63
CA THR A 49 22.99 -6.63 9.73
C THR A 49 21.51 -6.35 9.43
N PRO A 50 20.92 -6.93 8.38
CA PRO A 50 19.51 -6.76 8.11
C PRO A 50 18.71 -7.34 9.29
N PRO A 51 17.73 -6.60 9.84
CA PRO A 51 16.96 -7.08 10.98
C PRO A 51 16.21 -8.37 10.59
N ALA A 52 16.35 -9.40 11.43
CA ALA A 52 15.87 -10.76 11.20
C ALA A 52 14.47 -10.83 10.57
N ALA A 53 14.26 -11.71 9.59
CA ALA A 53 12.95 -11.92 8.99
C ALA A 53 11.95 -12.35 10.07
N ILE A 54 10.80 -11.67 10.16
CA ILE A 54 9.72 -12.13 11.02
C ILE A 54 9.10 -13.34 10.30
N SER A 55 9.12 -14.52 10.91
CA SER A 55 8.50 -15.71 10.32
C SER A 55 7.06 -15.40 9.90
N ALA A 56 6.73 -15.74 8.65
CA ALA A 56 5.37 -15.72 8.13
C ALA A 56 4.51 -16.74 8.90
N GLY A 57 3.96 -16.30 10.04
CA GLY A 57 3.04 -17.08 10.84
C GLY A 57 1.69 -17.27 10.12
N ALA A 58 0.95 -18.31 10.52
CA ALA A 58 -0.39 -18.64 10.07
C ALA A 58 -1.35 -17.41 10.00
N PRO A 59 -2.40 -17.45 9.15
CA PRO A 59 -3.28 -16.31 8.88
C PRO A 59 -3.72 -15.56 10.15
N ILE A 60 -3.50 -14.24 10.11
CA ILE A 60 -3.39 -13.29 11.22
C ILE A 60 -4.75 -12.97 11.86
N VAL A 61 -5.85 -13.33 11.19
CA VAL A 61 -7.23 -13.23 11.69
C VAL A 61 -7.96 -14.52 11.31
N SER A 62 -8.72 -15.13 12.22
CA SER A 62 -9.71 -16.13 11.83
C SER A 62 -10.70 -15.46 10.89
N ALA A 63 -10.79 -15.92 9.65
CA ALA A 63 -11.70 -15.35 8.67
C ALA A 63 -13.11 -15.24 9.28
N PRO A 64 -13.73 -14.04 9.33
CA PRO A 64 -15.09 -13.88 9.83
C PRO A 64 -16.03 -14.85 9.09
N PRO A 65 -17.17 -15.25 9.69
CA PRO A 65 -18.16 -16.02 8.95
C PRO A 65 -18.54 -15.31 7.64
N PRO A 66 -18.85 -16.04 6.54
CA PRO A 66 -19.09 -15.42 5.23
C PRO A 66 -20.12 -14.29 5.24
N ALA A 67 -21.17 -14.41 6.05
CA ALA A 67 -22.18 -13.36 6.22
C ALA A 67 -21.59 -12.06 6.80
N GLN A 68 -20.66 -12.17 7.74
CA GLN A 68 -19.96 -11.03 8.31
C GLN A 68 -19.00 -10.40 7.29
N GLN A 69 -18.30 -11.20 6.50
CA GLN A 69 -17.43 -10.69 5.42
C GLN A 69 -18.20 -9.84 4.41
N VAL A 70 -19.43 -10.22 4.05
CA VAL A 70 -20.29 -9.43 3.15
C VAL A 70 -20.68 -8.09 3.78
N ILE A 71 -20.98 -8.06 5.08
CA ILE A 71 -21.31 -6.83 5.82
C ILE A 71 -20.07 -5.92 5.89
N ASP A 72 -18.92 -6.49 6.21
CA ASP A 72 -17.66 -5.76 6.34
C ASP A 72 -17.21 -5.18 4.99
N LEU A 73 -17.30 -5.97 3.92
CA LEU A 73 -17.03 -5.50 2.56
C LEU A 73 -17.96 -4.35 2.17
N ARG A 74 -19.26 -4.45 2.49
CA ARG A 74 -20.22 -3.38 2.18
C ARG A 74 -19.90 -2.11 2.99
N ARG A 75 -19.56 -2.21 4.27
CA ARG A 75 -19.12 -1.06 5.09
C ARG A 75 -17.85 -0.43 4.55
N PHE A 76 -16.89 -1.26 4.15
CA PHE A 76 -15.63 -0.83 3.57
C PHE A 76 -15.86 -0.03 2.28
N GLN A 77 -16.70 -0.54 1.37
CA GLN A 77 -17.07 0.13 0.12
C GLN A 77 -17.91 1.41 0.35
N GLN A 78 -18.66 1.48 1.44
CA GLN A 78 -19.49 2.63 1.79
C GLN A 78 -18.75 3.72 2.57
N ARG A 79 -17.49 3.48 2.98
CA ARG A 79 -16.70 4.46 3.70
C ARG A 79 -16.55 5.71 2.83
N ARG A 80 -17.15 6.82 3.28
CA ARG A 80 -17.01 8.11 2.60
C ARG A 80 -15.63 8.68 2.91
N PRO A 81 -14.84 9.06 1.90
CA PRO A 81 -13.59 9.77 2.13
C PRO A 81 -13.87 11.05 2.94
N LEU A 82 -13.17 11.23 4.05
CA LEU A 82 -13.14 12.51 4.73
C LEU A 82 -12.27 13.46 3.91
N HIS A 83 -12.68 14.72 3.78
CA HIS A 83 -11.81 15.71 3.19
C HIS A 83 -10.66 16.01 4.16
N VAL A 84 -9.43 15.71 3.75
CA VAL A 84 -8.24 15.93 4.56
C VAL A 84 -7.43 17.11 4.00
N PRO A 85 -7.13 18.14 4.81
CA PRO A 85 -6.31 19.25 4.34
C PRO A 85 -4.90 18.80 3.92
N ALA A 86 -4.41 19.25 2.77
CA ALA A 86 -3.07 18.89 2.30
C ALA A 86 -1.96 19.24 3.31
N ARG A 87 -2.10 20.36 4.03
CA ARG A 87 -1.18 20.78 5.11
C ARG A 87 -1.12 19.78 6.27
N TRP A 88 -2.22 19.07 6.54
CA TRP A 88 -2.28 18.04 7.56
C TRP A 88 -1.46 16.84 7.12
N VAL A 89 -1.69 16.38 5.89
CA VAL A 89 -0.95 15.24 5.31
C VAL A 89 0.55 15.51 5.21
N ALA A 90 0.95 16.74 4.90
CA ALA A 90 2.36 17.14 4.85
C ALA A 90 3.10 16.92 6.19
N GLY A 91 2.40 16.95 7.33
CA GLY A 91 2.98 16.65 8.64
C GLY A 91 3.51 15.22 8.77
N PHE A 92 3.01 14.27 7.97
CA PHE A 92 3.44 12.87 7.99
C PHE A 92 4.59 12.56 7.03
N TYR A 93 4.93 13.47 6.11
CA TYR A 93 6.00 13.21 5.12
C TYR A 93 7.35 12.85 5.74
N PRO A 94 7.81 13.50 6.84
CA PRO A 94 9.02 13.07 7.52
C PRO A 94 8.93 11.62 8.05
N LEU A 95 7.77 11.20 8.57
CA LEU A 95 7.55 9.85 9.07
C LEU A 95 7.65 8.82 7.95
N TYR A 96 6.96 9.07 6.83
CA TYR A 96 7.03 8.20 5.65
C TYR A 96 8.45 8.08 5.12
N GLY A 97 9.17 9.20 5.05
CA GLY A 97 10.55 9.23 4.59
C GLY A 97 11.49 8.39 5.46
N VAL A 98 11.37 8.49 6.79
CA VAL A 98 12.17 7.67 7.71
C VAL A 98 11.82 6.19 7.57
N ALA A 99 10.55 5.83 7.69
CA ALA A 99 10.11 4.44 7.67
C ALA A 99 10.43 3.74 6.34
N ALA A 100 10.20 4.42 5.21
CA ALA A 100 10.53 3.91 3.87
C ALA A 100 12.04 3.67 3.70
N ARG A 101 12.89 4.59 4.18
CA ARG A 101 14.36 4.41 4.12
C ARG A 101 14.84 3.30 5.04
N THR A 102 14.30 3.22 6.26
CA THR A 102 14.72 2.21 7.25
C THR A 102 14.38 0.79 6.79
N PHE A 103 13.20 0.57 6.19
CA PHE A 103 12.73 -0.78 5.85
C PHE A 103 12.65 -1.07 4.35
N GLY A 104 13.04 -0.14 3.49
CA GLY A 104 13.10 -0.35 2.04
C GLY A 104 11.74 -0.52 1.35
N VAL A 105 10.66 0.01 1.95
CA VAL A 105 9.30 -0.03 1.40
C VAL A 105 8.96 1.27 0.65
N ASN A 106 8.01 1.21 -0.28
CA ASN A 106 7.54 2.40 -0.97
C ASN A 106 6.76 3.31 -0.01
N TRP A 107 7.14 4.59 0.10
CA TRP A 107 6.50 5.54 1.00
C TRP A 107 5.04 5.85 0.59
N LEU A 108 4.69 5.77 -0.70
CA LEU A 108 3.31 5.95 -1.19
C LEU A 108 2.42 4.76 -0.82
N LEU A 109 2.98 3.54 -0.74
CA LEU A 109 2.25 2.39 -0.23
C LEU A 109 1.87 2.62 1.24
N LEU A 110 2.84 3.06 2.05
CA LEU A 110 2.62 3.37 3.46
C LEU A 110 1.61 4.52 3.64
N ALA A 111 1.72 5.59 2.84
CA ALA A 111 0.77 6.70 2.86
C ALA A 111 -0.65 6.25 2.44
N SER A 112 -0.73 5.32 1.48
CA SER A 112 -2.01 4.79 0.98
C SER A 112 -2.70 3.92 2.03
N ILE A 113 -1.95 3.13 2.79
CA ILE A 113 -2.45 2.41 3.97
C ILE A 113 -2.92 3.40 5.03
N HIS A 114 -2.14 4.44 5.34
CA HIS A 114 -2.55 5.46 6.32
C HIS A 114 -3.89 6.14 5.95
N ASP A 115 -4.09 6.45 4.67
CA ASP A 115 -5.37 6.93 4.15
C ASP A 115 -6.48 5.88 4.34
N GLN A 116 -6.21 4.64 3.95
CA GLN A 116 -7.18 3.55 4.00
C GLN A 116 -7.60 3.19 5.42
N GLU A 117 -6.70 3.29 6.39
CA GLU A 117 -6.97 2.95 7.78
C GLU A 117 -7.73 4.09 8.48
N THR A 118 -7.22 5.32 8.41
CA THR A 118 -7.68 6.40 9.29
C THR A 118 -7.89 7.73 8.59
N SER A 119 -7.89 7.75 7.25
CA SER A 119 -7.93 8.98 6.46
C SER A 119 -6.86 9.96 6.93
N PHE A 120 -5.61 9.47 6.98
CA PHE A 120 -4.47 10.21 7.54
C PHE A 120 -4.69 10.66 8.98
N SER A 121 -5.16 9.78 9.87
CA SER A 121 -5.41 10.10 11.27
C SER A 121 -6.47 11.18 11.55
N THR A 122 -7.37 11.42 10.59
CA THR A 122 -8.50 12.35 10.80
C THR A 122 -9.76 11.65 11.29
N ASP A 123 -9.79 10.32 11.25
CA ASP A 123 -10.87 9.56 11.86
C ASP A 123 -10.91 9.78 13.37
N ARG A 124 -12.11 9.99 13.92
CA ARG A 124 -12.31 10.29 15.34
C ARG A 124 -11.90 9.14 16.25
N THR A 125 -11.87 7.90 15.74
CA THR A 125 -11.49 6.73 16.55
C THR A 125 -10.00 6.46 16.56
N THR A 126 -9.19 7.14 15.73
CA THR A 126 -7.75 6.83 15.57
C THR A 126 -6.99 6.78 16.89
N TYR A 127 -7.29 7.69 17.81
CA TYR A 127 -6.60 7.82 19.11
C TYR A 127 -7.53 7.63 20.31
N ALA A 128 -8.73 7.09 20.10
CA ALA A 128 -9.77 6.96 21.11
C ALA A 128 -10.02 5.48 21.50
N GLY A 129 -8.94 4.69 21.61
CA GLY A 129 -9.03 3.26 21.91
C GLY A 129 -9.00 2.39 20.66
N LEU A 130 -9.69 1.26 20.74
CA LEU A 130 -9.81 0.32 19.62
C LEU A 130 -11.03 0.67 18.75
N ASN A 131 -10.95 0.34 17.47
CA ASN A 131 -12.03 0.54 16.51
C ASN A 131 -13.29 -0.28 16.86
N PHE A 132 -14.33 -0.19 16.02
CA PHE A 132 -15.62 -0.86 16.25
C PHE A 132 -15.52 -2.39 16.40
N ALA A 133 -14.45 -3.02 15.90
CA ALA A 133 -14.20 -4.45 16.05
C ALA A 133 -13.47 -4.79 17.35
N HIS A 134 -13.18 -3.78 18.19
CA HIS A 134 -12.44 -3.88 19.44
C HIS A 134 -11.09 -4.57 19.31
N CYS A 135 -10.48 -4.55 18.13
CA CYS A 135 -9.22 -5.25 17.87
C CYS A 135 -8.03 -4.35 17.64
N CYS A 136 -8.29 -3.14 17.13
CA CYS A 136 -7.30 -2.46 16.31
C CYS A 136 -7.27 -0.97 16.61
N GLY A 137 -6.08 -0.38 16.78
CA GLY A 137 -5.94 1.03 17.19
C GLY A 137 -4.79 1.76 16.50
N GLY A 138 -4.73 3.08 16.70
CA GLY A 138 -3.70 3.94 16.14
C GLY A 138 -3.91 4.31 14.68
N SER A 139 -3.04 5.18 14.16
CA SER A 139 -3.10 5.71 12.79
C SER A 139 -3.00 4.64 11.71
N MET A 140 -2.35 3.53 12.04
CA MET A 140 -2.16 2.38 11.16
C MET A 140 -3.03 1.17 11.56
N GLN A 141 -3.97 1.35 12.49
CA GLN A 141 -5.00 0.36 12.87
C GLN A 141 -4.45 -1.05 13.19
N PHE A 142 -3.36 -1.13 13.96
CA PHE A 142 -2.75 -2.40 14.31
C PHE A 142 -3.63 -3.25 15.22
N ASN A 143 -3.75 -4.54 14.90
CA ASN A 143 -4.41 -5.51 15.76
C ASN A 143 -3.57 -5.77 17.03
N VAL A 144 -4.21 -5.62 18.21
CA VAL A 144 -3.60 -5.82 19.53
C VAL A 144 -4.15 -7.04 20.27
N ILE A 145 -5.21 -7.68 19.77
CA ILE A 145 -5.89 -8.81 20.44
C ILE A 145 -5.79 -10.14 19.67
N ASN A 146 -5.24 -10.16 18.46
CA ASN A 146 -5.06 -11.40 17.73
C ASN A 146 -4.06 -12.32 18.44
N LYS A 147 -4.24 -13.63 18.22
CA LYS A 147 -3.52 -14.78 18.82
C LYS A 147 -2.13 -14.40 19.37
N PRO A 148 -1.72 -14.83 20.57
CA PRO A 148 -0.36 -14.62 21.04
C PRO A 148 0.66 -15.15 20.02
N VAL A 149 1.61 -14.36 19.51
CA VAL A 149 1.89 -12.93 19.75
C VAL A 149 1.09 -12.03 18.78
N SER A 150 0.42 -10.99 19.29
CA SER A 150 -0.38 -10.07 18.46
C SER A 150 0.46 -9.35 17.40
N THR A 151 -0.20 -8.84 16.34
CA THR A 151 0.49 -8.14 15.25
C THR A 151 1.30 -6.97 15.80
N TRP A 152 0.69 -6.11 16.62
CA TRP A 152 1.40 -5.00 17.27
C TRP A 152 2.63 -5.49 18.03
N SER A 153 2.50 -6.50 18.89
CA SER A 153 3.62 -7.00 19.69
C SER A 153 4.79 -7.55 18.86
N ARG A 154 4.56 -7.98 17.61
CA ARG A 154 5.62 -8.42 16.69
C ARG A 154 6.44 -7.28 16.09
N VAL A 155 5.87 -6.08 16.01
CA VAL A 155 6.49 -4.94 15.31
C VAL A 155 6.60 -3.67 16.17
N ALA A 156 6.14 -3.70 17.42
CA ALA A 156 6.10 -2.54 18.31
C ALA A 156 7.49 -1.92 18.55
N ASP A 157 8.57 -2.68 18.49
CA ASP A 157 9.94 -2.17 18.70
C ASP A 157 10.55 -1.50 17.45
N SER A 158 9.82 -1.45 16.33
CA SER A 158 10.31 -0.95 15.04
C SER A 158 10.76 0.52 15.09
N PHE A 159 10.22 1.30 16.02
CA PHE A 159 10.61 2.71 16.22
C PHE A 159 12.10 2.88 16.54
N ARG A 160 12.76 1.83 17.06
CA ARG A 160 14.18 1.86 17.44
C ARG A 160 15.14 1.90 16.25
N TYR A 161 14.69 1.56 15.04
CA TYR A 161 15.55 1.45 13.86
C TYR A 161 15.60 2.73 13.01
N GLY A 162 14.83 3.76 13.35
CA GLY A 162 14.79 5.03 12.62
C GLY A 162 15.02 6.23 13.53
N SER A 163 15.53 7.31 12.96
CA SER A 163 15.66 8.59 13.67
C SER A 163 14.31 9.29 13.72
N ARG A 164 13.77 9.50 14.92
CA ARG A 164 12.51 10.24 15.13
C ARG A 164 12.64 11.69 14.63
N PRO A 165 11.74 12.18 13.75
CA PRO A 165 11.73 13.58 13.37
C PRO A 165 11.43 14.51 14.56
N PRO A 166 11.95 15.75 14.56
CA PRO A 166 11.77 16.68 15.68
C PRO A 166 10.32 17.16 15.85
N SER A 167 9.49 17.06 14.81
CA SER A 167 8.07 17.41 14.85
C SER A 167 7.29 16.53 13.88
N TYR A 168 6.14 16.04 14.33
CA TYR A 168 5.15 15.29 13.56
C TYR A 168 3.83 15.25 14.35
N PRO A 169 2.70 14.90 13.71
CA PRO A 169 1.41 14.76 14.39
C PRO A 169 1.42 13.68 15.51
N HIS A 170 0.61 13.88 16.55
CA HIS A 170 0.38 12.93 17.65
C HIS A 170 1.62 12.22 18.23
N ALA A 171 2.66 12.98 18.55
CA ALA A 171 3.78 12.46 19.34
C ALA A 171 3.33 12.11 20.77
N THR A 172 3.69 10.92 21.26
CA THR A 172 3.48 10.52 22.66
C THR A 172 4.78 10.55 23.46
N ILE A 173 4.68 10.55 24.79
CA ILE A 173 5.85 10.57 25.69
C ILE A 173 6.45 9.17 25.89
N GLN A 174 5.58 8.15 25.97
CA GLN A 174 5.99 6.77 26.25
C GLN A 174 6.02 5.95 24.96
N HIS A 175 7.05 5.10 24.82
CA HIS A 175 7.26 4.26 23.64
C HIS A 175 7.59 2.81 24.04
N PRO A 176 7.16 1.81 23.25
CA PRO A 176 6.36 1.96 22.05
C PRO A 176 4.89 2.32 22.36
N SER A 177 4.28 3.12 21.51
CA SER A 177 2.87 3.49 21.58
C SER A 177 2.19 3.25 20.24
N ILE A 178 1.12 2.46 20.23
CA ILE A 178 0.29 2.27 19.03
C ILE A 178 -0.37 3.59 18.57
N TYR A 179 -0.50 4.56 19.48
CA TYR A 179 -1.10 5.86 19.24
C TYR A 179 -0.06 6.95 18.90
N ASP A 180 1.24 6.63 18.88
CA ASP A 180 2.26 7.53 18.35
C ASP A 180 2.45 7.30 16.85
N ASP A 181 2.30 8.36 16.05
CA ASP A 181 2.32 8.21 14.60
C ASP A 181 3.69 7.75 14.07
N PHE A 182 4.80 8.11 14.71
CA PHE A 182 6.10 7.61 14.29
C PHE A 182 6.24 6.11 14.60
N ASP A 183 5.86 5.68 15.79
CA ASP A 183 5.93 4.27 16.18
C ASP A 183 5.04 3.40 15.27
N ALA A 184 3.80 3.86 14.99
CA ALA A 184 2.88 3.17 14.10
C ALA A 184 3.38 3.10 12.65
N MET A 185 3.95 4.19 12.10
CA MET A 185 4.50 4.20 10.74
C MET A 185 5.71 3.29 10.60
N MET A 186 6.60 3.29 11.59
CA MET A 186 7.76 2.41 11.64
C MET A 186 7.33 0.94 11.72
N ALA A 187 6.35 0.63 12.57
CA ALA A 187 5.78 -0.70 12.70
C ALA A 187 5.14 -1.18 11.37
N ALA A 188 4.41 -0.30 10.68
CA ALA A 188 3.72 -0.66 9.43
C ALA A 188 4.72 -0.91 8.30
N ALA A 189 5.73 -0.05 8.18
CA ALA A 189 6.81 -0.28 7.22
C ALA A 189 7.59 -1.57 7.50
N ARG A 190 7.84 -1.90 8.77
CA ARG A 190 8.48 -3.17 9.17
C ARG A 190 7.63 -4.37 8.80
N LEU A 191 6.32 -4.33 9.07
CA LEU A 191 5.39 -5.41 8.73
C LEU A 191 5.38 -5.66 7.22
N LEU A 192 5.17 -4.60 6.42
CA LEU A 192 5.18 -4.68 4.95
C LEU A 192 6.49 -5.25 4.40
N ALA A 193 7.63 -4.81 4.95
CA ALA A 193 8.93 -5.32 4.55
C ALA A 193 9.12 -6.81 4.90
N ALA A 194 8.63 -7.25 6.06
CA ALA A 194 8.65 -8.65 6.46
C ALA A 194 7.80 -9.53 5.54
N ASP A 195 6.68 -9.00 5.05
CA ASP A 195 5.79 -9.65 4.07
C ASP A 195 6.30 -9.48 2.63
N GLY A 196 7.50 -8.91 2.46
CA GLY A 196 8.24 -8.89 1.20
C GLY A 196 8.01 -7.68 0.31
N ALA A 197 7.24 -6.67 0.75
CA ALA A 197 7.14 -5.40 0.06
C ALA A 197 8.52 -4.75 -0.07
N ARG A 198 8.69 -4.01 -1.17
CA ARG A 198 9.91 -3.24 -1.46
C ARG A 198 9.51 -1.85 -1.95
N GLN A 199 10.44 -1.12 -2.54
CA GLN A 199 10.16 0.17 -3.18
C GLN A 199 9.27 0.02 -4.44
N GLY A 200 9.20 -1.16 -5.05
CA GLY A 200 8.29 -1.42 -6.18
C GLY A 200 6.82 -1.53 -5.74
N LEU A 201 5.91 -0.96 -6.52
CA LEU A 201 4.46 -1.12 -6.37
C LEU A 201 3.97 -2.28 -7.25
N ASP A 202 4.48 -3.48 -6.98
CA ASP A 202 4.27 -4.69 -7.76
C ASP A 202 3.46 -5.76 -7.00
N ALA A 203 3.46 -7.00 -7.50
CA ALA A 203 2.78 -8.13 -6.87
C ALA A 203 3.20 -8.38 -5.41
N ARG A 204 4.44 -8.02 -5.01
CA ARG A 204 4.91 -8.13 -3.62
C ARG A 204 4.29 -7.04 -2.75
N ALA A 205 4.18 -5.82 -3.25
CA ALA A 205 3.47 -4.75 -2.54
C ALA A 205 1.99 -5.09 -2.35
N TRP A 206 1.36 -5.69 -3.38
CA TRP A 206 -0.02 -6.16 -3.31
C TRP A 206 -0.18 -7.29 -2.29
N SER A 207 0.69 -8.31 -2.32
CA SER A 207 0.65 -9.42 -1.34
C SER A 207 0.84 -8.91 0.08
N ALA A 208 1.80 -8.01 0.31
CA ALA A 208 2.02 -7.43 1.63
C ALA A 208 0.83 -6.59 2.11
N ALA A 209 0.16 -5.85 1.23
CA ALA A 209 -1.07 -5.12 1.58
C ALA A 209 -2.25 -6.07 1.88
N TYR A 210 -2.33 -7.20 1.17
CA TYR A 210 -3.29 -8.26 1.43
C TYR A 210 -3.06 -8.92 2.80
N ASP A 211 -1.80 -9.22 3.11
CA ASP A 211 -1.37 -9.79 4.39
C ASP A 211 -1.56 -8.80 5.55
N TYR A 212 -1.36 -7.50 5.29
CA TYR A 212 -1.56 -6.41 6.25
C TYR A 212 -3.01 -6.36 6.76
N TYR A 213 -3.99 -6.46 5.86
CA TYR A 213 -5.41 -6.43 6.22
C TYR A 213 -5.91 -7.79 6.74
N GLY A 214 -5.69 -8.86 5.97
CA GLY A 214 -6.19 -10.19 6.26
C GLY A 214 -6.68 -10.95 5.02
N HIS A 215 -6.80 -12.28 5.15
CA HIS A 215 -6.96 -13.19 4.02
C HIS A 215 -8.41 -13.49 3.64
N ASP A 216 -9.18 -12.48 3.26
CA ASP A 216 -10.56 -12.63 2.79
C ASP A 216 -10.87 -11.75 1.56
N ALA A 217 -12.14 -11.71 1.14
CA ALA A 217 -12.56 -10.90 0.01
C ALA A 217 -12.40 -9.38 0.26
N THR A 218 -12.53 -8.96 1.52
CA THR A 218 -12.28 -7.57 1.92
C THR A 218 -10.79 -7.24 1.82
N GLY A 219 -9.92 -8.18 2.22
CA GLY A 219 -8.47 -8.06 2.03
C GLY A 219 -8.06 -7.90 0.57
N ILE A 220 -8.69 -8.64 -0.36
CA ILE A 220 -8.44 -8.47 -1.80
C ILE A 220 -8.80 -7.04 -2.22
N THR A 221 -10.00 -6.60 -1.87
CA THR A 221 -10.48 -5.24 -2.19
C THR A 221 -9.57 -4.18 -1.59
N TYR A 222 -9.11 -4.39 -0.35
CA TYR A 222 -8.16 -3.52 0.34
C TYR A 222 -6.85 -3.41 -0.42
N ALA A 223 -6.22 -4.53 -0.77
CA ALA A 223 -4.95 -4.58 -1.47
C ALA A 223 -5.05 -3.92 -2.86
N ASP A 224 -6.14 -4.18 -3.59
CA ASP A 224 -6.41 -3.56 -4.88
C ASP A 224 -6.46 -2.03 -4.76
N GLN A 225 -7.24 -1.51 -3.80
CA GLN A 225 -7.41 -0.07 -3.62
C GLN A 225 -6.13 0.62 -3.15
N VAL A 226 -5.44 0.04 -2.16
CA VAL A 226 -4.22 0.61 -1.59
C VAL A 226 -3.12 0.69 -2.63
N VAL A 227 -2.87 -0.37 -3.39
CA VAL A 227 -1.85 -0.38 -4.43
C VAL A 227 -2.24 0.50 -5.61
N ALA A 228 -3.50 0.47 -6.05
CA ALA A 228 -3.98 1.34 -7.12
C ALA A 228 -3.83 2.84 -6.77
N ARG A 229 -4.14 3.22 -5.52
CA ARG A 229 -3.95 4.59 -5.03
C ARG A 229 -2.47 4.98 -5.03
N ALA A 230 -1.60 4.11 -4.53
CA ALA A 230 -0.16 4.36 -4.53
C ALA A 230 0.41 4.50 -5.95
N ILE A 231 -0.03 3.66 -6.90
CA ILE A 231 0.34 3.76 -8.33
C ILE A 231 -0.16 5.07 -8.93
N SER A 232 -1.42 5.44 -8.67
CA SER A 232 -1.98 6.71 -9.14
C SER A 232 -1.16 7.90 -8.64
N TRP A 233 -0.79 7.92 -7.36
CA TRP A 233 0.01 8.99 -6.78
C TRP A 233 1.45 9.02 -7.32
N SER A 234 2.05 7.87 -7.63
CA SER A 234 3.40 7.83 -8.19
C SER A 234 3.44 8.39 -9.63
N GLN A 235 2.35 8.21 -10.39
CA GLN A 235 2.25 8.68 -11.77
C GLN A 235 1.80 10.14 -11.88
N ARG A 236 0.89 10.58 -11.01
CA ARG A 236 0.18 11.87 -11.14
C ARG A 236 0.47 12.85 -10.02
N GLY A 237 1.32 12.48 -9.07
CA GLY A 237 1.52 13.20 -7.81
C GLY A 237 0.47 12.83 -6.77
N LEU A 238 0.84 13.01 -5.49
CA LEU A 238 -0.03 12.70 -4.36
C LEU A 238 -1.25 13.63 -4.37
N CYS A 239 -2.45 13.02 -4.44
CA CYS A 239 -3.73 13.71 -4.33
C CYS A 239 -4.61 13.00 -3.29
N VAL A 240 -4.61 13.54 -2.08
CA VAL A 240 -5.30 12.96 -0.91
C VAL A 240 -6.81 12.86 -1.09
N ASN A 241 -7.40 13.88 -1.71
CA ASN A 241 -8.86 13.98 -1.83
C ASN A 241 -9.37 13.62 -3.23
N CYS A 242 -8.50 13.12 -4.12
CA CYS A 242 -8.94 12.65 -5.42
C CYS A 242 -9.68 11.32 -5.28
N PRO A 243 -10.74 11.09 -6.06
CA PRO A 243 -11.37 9.78 -6.11
C PRO A 243 -10.37 8.73 -6.61
N LEU A 244 -10.54 7.51 -6.14
CA LEU A 244 -9.77 6.37 -6.62
C LEU A 244 -10.14 6.08 -8.09
N ASP A 245 -9.13 5.84 -8.93
CA ASP A 245 -9.36 5.51 -10.34
C ASP A 245 -9.71 4.03 -10.46
N GLU A 246 -11.01 3.73 -10.57
CA GLU A 246 -11.54 2.36 -10.64
C GLU A 246 -10.92 1.53 -11.78
N ARG A 247 -10.42 2.17 -12.84
CA ARG A 247 -9.72 1.45 -13.92
C ARG A 247 -8.36 0.92 -13.47
N ILE A 248 -7.66 1.67 -12.63
CA ILE A 248 -6.38 1.23 -12.05
C ILE A 248 -6.66 0.12 -11.02
N VAL A 249 -7.73 0.24 -10.22
CA VAL A 249 -8.15 -0.82 -9.29
C VAL A 249 -8.41 -2.12 -10.04
N ALA A 250 -9.20 -2.08 -11.12
CA ALA A 250 -9.47 -3.25 -11.96
C ALA A 250 -8.21 -3.84 -12.59
N ALA A 251 -7.27 -2.98 -13.04
CA ALA A 251 -6.00 -3.44 -13.60
C ALA A 251 -5.10 -4.12 -12.56
N VAL A 252 -5.02 -3.56 -11.34
CA VAL A 252 -4.29 -4.15 -10.21
C VAL A 252 -4.91 -5.50 -9.84
N HIS A 253 -6.23 -5.56 -9.73
CA HIS A 253 -6.96 -6.80 -9.44
C HIS A 253 -6.62 -7.89 -10.46
N ALA A 254 -6.79 -7.58 -11.75
CA ALA A 254 -6.51 -8.54 -12.83
C ALA A 254 -5.05 -9.01 -12.85
N ALA A 255 -4.11 -8.14 -12.47
CA ALA A 255 -2.69 -8.47 -12.47
C ALA A 255 -2.28 -9.35 -11.29
N TYR A 256 -2.82 -9.12 -10.08
CA TYR A 256 -2.25 -9.68 -8.85
C TYR A 256 -3.19 -10.60 -8.05
N ALA A 257 -4.49 -10.34 -8.03
CA ALA A 257 -5.44 -11.13 -7.24
C ALA A 257 -5.56 -12.61 -7.68
N PRO A 258 -5.57 -12.97 -8.98
CA PRO A 258 -5.67 -14.37 -9.41
C PRO A 258 -4.58 -15.28 -8.83
N ALA A 259 -3.37 -14.75 -8.62
CA ALA A 259 -2.26 -15.52 -8.07
C ALA A 259 -2.47 -15.96 -6.61
N VAL A 260 -3.36 -15.29 -5.88
CA VAL A 260 -3.76 -15.67 -4.52
C VAL A 260 -5.03 -16.50 -4.53
N LEU A 261 -6.00 -16.18 -5.39
CA LEU A 261 -7.24 -16.95 -5.53
C LEU A 261 -7.00 -18.37 -6.05
N GLY A 262 -6.04 -18.56 -6.95
CA GLY A 262 -5.71 -19.88 -7.53
C GLY A 262 -4.92 -20.82 -6.62
N ARG A 263 -4.57 -20.42 -5.38
CA ARG A 263 -3.86 -21.27 -4.40
C ARG A 263 -4.78 -21.83 -3.31
N ARG A 264 -6.08 -21.57 -3.38
CA ARG A 264 -7.08 -22.04 -2.41
C ARG A 264 -7.75 -23.32 -2.87
#